data_AF-A0A2V5UWA8-F1
#
_entry.id   AF-A0A2V5UWA8-F1
#
_cell.length_a   1.000
_cell.length_b   1.000
_cell.length_c   1.000
_cell.angle_alpha   90.00
_cell.angle_beta   90.00
_cell.angle_gamma   90.00
#
_symmetry.space_group_name_H-M   'P 1'
#
loop_
_entity.id
_entity.type
_entity.pdbx_description
1 polymer ?
#
loop_
_entity_poly.entity_id
_entity_poly.type
_entity_poly.pdbx_seq_one_letter_code
_entity_poly.pdbx_strand_id
1 'polypeptide(L)'
;MWGRKSTDNGVTWQADMAYSDVVSPLPGQPDPNVVDCYAGDYDYGSAITSKHLSSWVDGRVAIGGTQQQDAFTDRELAGPSPTASPAPTATATASPTPTPTPTPTPCVVGYMITQIGGSIVPGATDTGNHGDDVVTNIALPFSFTLYDTAYMAVNVSSNGNAQFTTMDSTFINVCLPWHNRNYSVFPYWDDLRTDNLGRAGCTGYPNGLCGIFTSVSGTAPNRVFNIEWRAVYSGNTALKANHELRLYEGQSRFDIIYGTVGNGNTSATAGVQKNDTTFTQYFCNGTGGAATGGQAYTVLPCGTPSPTPTATATATATATATMTATATATATTAATPTATATARPTPTPRSVPTPRYRPTPAPRP
;
A
#
# COMPACT_ATOMS: atom_id res chain seq x y z
N MET A 1 -23.38 -2.01 -6.40
CA MET A 1 -22.06 -2.02 -5.75
C MET A 1 -20.99 -1.91 -6.83
N TRP A 2 -20.00 -1.03 -6.65
CA TRP A 2 -18.83 -0.92 -7.52
C TRP A 2 -17.60 -1.41 -6.76
N GLY A 3 -16.74 -2.16 -7.43
CA GLY A 3 -15.51 -2.67 -6.86
C GLY A 3 -14.36 -2.56 -7.86
N ARG A 4 -13.14 -2.77 -7.38
CA ARG A 4 -11.96 -2.93 -8.22
C ARG A 4 -11.39 -4.31 -7.98
N LYS A 5 -10.79 -4.89 -9.02
CA LYS A 5 -10.12 -6.18 -8.96
C LYS A 5 -8.63 -5.99 -9.17
N SER A 6 -7.82 -6.67 -8.36
CA SER A 6 -6.40 -6.86 -8.62
C SER A 6 -6.15 -8.29 -9.08
N THR A 7 -5.33 -8.46 -10.12
CA THR A 7 -4.91 -9.78 -10.64
C THR A 7 -3.47 -10.13 -10.24
N ASP A 8 -2.83 -9.28 -9.45
CA ASP A 8 -1.42 -9.37 -9.07
C ASP A 8 -1.22 -9.14 -7.56
N ASN A 9 -2.19 -9.61 -6.76
CA ASN A 9 -2.14 -9.58 -5.30
C ASN A 9 -2.03 -8.15 -4.71
N GLY A 10 -2.73 -7.20 -5.33
CA GLY A 10 -2.88 -5.81 -4.88
C GLY A 10 -1.93 -4.80 -5.52
N VAL A 11 -1.06 -5.22 -6.45
CA VAL A 11 -0.05 -4.35 -7.08
C VAL A 11 -0.67 -3.39 -8.10
N THR A 12 -1.60 -3.88 -8.93
CA THR A 12 -2.41 -3.08 -9.85
C THR A 12 -3.89 -3.39 -9.67
N TRP A 13 -4.72 -2.39 -9.94
CA TRP A 13 -6.17 -2.49 -9.88
C TRP A 13 -6.74 -2.19 -11.26
N GLN A 14 -7.66 -3.03 -11.70
CA GLN A 14 -8.46 -2.79 -12.89
C GLN A 14 -9.39 -1.59 -12.67
N ALA A 15 -9.99 -1.11 -13.76
CA ALA A 15 -11.00 -0.06 -13.68
C ALA A 15 -12.15 -0.46 -12.75
N ASP A 16 -12.81 0.54 -12.18
CA ASP A 16 -14.05 0.35 -11.42
C ASP A 16 -15.01 -0.49 -12.28
N MET A 17 -15.45 -1.62 -11.72
CA MET A 17 -16.41 -2.51 -12.35
C MET A 17 -17.64 -2.65 -11.47
N ALA A 18 -18.80 -2.76 -12.13
CA ALA A 18 -20.04 -3.11 -11.44
C ALA A 18 -19.88 -4.53 -10.87
N TYR A 19 -19.86 -4.62 -9.54
CA TYR A 19 -19.72 -5.89 -8.82
C TYR A 19 -21.09 -6.50 -8.49
N SER A 20 -22.12 -5.65 -8.40
CA SER A 20 -23.52 -6.08 -8.30
C SER A 20 -24.25 -5.63 -9.57
N ASP A 21 -25.01 -6.53 -10.16
CA ASP A 21 -25.89 -6.32 -11.30
C ASP A 21 -27.14 -5.47 -10.95
N VAL A 22 -27.39 -5.27 -9.65
CA VAL A 22 -28.48 -4.44 -9.12
C VAL A 22 -27.93 -3.31 -8.25
N VAL A 23 -28.55 -2.13 -8.35
CA VAL A 23 -28.37 -1.03 -7.39
C VAL A 23 -29.20 -1.37 -6.15
N SER A 24 -28.53 -1.67 -5.04
CA SER A 24 -29.19 -1.94 -3.76
C SER A 24 -29.30 -0.65 -2.92
N PRO A 25 -30.47 -0.41 -2.30
CA PRO A 25 -30.60 0.65 -1.29
C PRO A 25 -29.90 0.24 0.02
N LEU A 26 -29.62 1.21 0.88
CA LEU A 26 -29.12 0.94 2.22
C LEU A 26 -30.21 0.19 3.02
N PRO A 27 -29.86 -0.89 3.77
CA PRO A 27 -30.80 -1.51 4.69
C PRO A 27 -31.38 -0.48 5.66
N GLY A 28 -32.69 -0.53 5.89
CA GLY A 28 -33.27 0.10 7.07
C GLY A 28 -32.87 -0.72 8.29
N GLN A 29 -32.33 -0.08 9.31
CA GLN A 29 -31.94 -0.72 10.57
C GLN A 29 -33.00 -0.41 11.64
N PRO A 30 -34.13 -1.15 11.68
CA PRO A 30 -35.20 -0.89 12.64
C PRO A 30 -34.89 -1.44 14.05
N ASP A 31 -33.82 -2.21 14.22
CA ASP A 31 -33.39 -2.73 15.52
C ASP A 31 -32.49 -1.71 16.23
N PRO A 32 -32.93 -1.08 17.32
CA PRO A 32 -32.15 -0.07 18.04
C PRO A 32 -30.90 -0.62 18.74
N ASN A 33 -30.70 -1.95 18.76
CA ASN A 33 -29.50 -2.58 19.32
C ASN A 33 -28.40 -2.81 18.28
N VAL A 34 -28.69 -2.57 16.99
CA VAL A 34 -27.73 -2.68 15.89
C VAL A 34 -27.36 -1.28 15.43
N VAL A 35 -26.06 -1.00 15.27
CA VAL A 35 -25.60 0.33 14.87
C VAL A 35 -25.86 0.54 13.38
N ASP A 36 -26.57 1.61 13.03
CA ASP A 36 -26.99 1.94 11.65
C ASP A 36 -25.85 2.01 10.61
N CYS A 37 -24.59 2.19 11.05
CA CYS A 37 -23.43 2.29 10.16
C CYS A 37 -22.69 0.97 9.89
N TYR A 38 -23.12 -0.16 10.45
CA TYR A 38 -22.41 -1.45 10.29
C TYR A 38 -22.79 -2.23 9.01
N ALA A 39 -23.65 -1.68 8.15
CA ALA A 39 -23.89 -2.24 6.83
C ALA A 39 -22.61 -2.11 5.97
N GLY A 40 -21.95 -3.23 5.71
CA GLY A 40 -20.67 -3.31 4.99
C GLY A 40 -19.47 -3.75 5.85
N ASP A 41 -19.56 -3.66 7.18
CA ASP A 41 -18.49 -4.11 8.10
C ASP A 41 -18.30 -5.64 8.09
N TYR A 42 -19.31 -6.36 7.59
CA TYR A 42 -19.32 -7.82 7.46
C TYR A 42 -19.04 -8.30 6.03
N ASP A 43 -18.65 -7.39 5.12
CA ASP A 43 -18.29 -7.76 3.76
C ASP A 43 -16.98 -8.55 3.79
N TYR A 44 -16.98 -9.72 3.18
CA TYR A 44 -15.86 -10.66 3.23
C TYR A 44 -15.53 -11.19 1.85
N GLY A 45 -14.29 -10.98 1.43
CA GLY A 45 -13.74 -11.53 0.18
C GLY A 45 -12.79 -12.68 0.47
N SER A 46 -12.92 -13.79 -0.25
CA SER A 46 -11.98 -14.92 -0.21
C SER A 46 -11.59 -15.32 -1.63
N ALA A 47 -10.32 -15.68 -1.82
CA ALA A 47 -9.81 -16.12 -3.11
C ALA A 47 -9.06 -17.45 -2.97
N ILE A 48 -9.28 -18.35 -3.92
CA ILE A 48 -8.41 -19.49 -4.20
C ILE A 48 -7.98 -19.41 -5.67
N THR A 49 -6.98 -20.18 -6.08
CA THR A 49 -6.37 -20.12 -7.43
C THR A 49 -7.38 -20.15 -8.58
N SER A 50 -8.52 -20.82 -8.41
CA SER A 50 -9.53 -20.99 -9.47
C SER A 50 -10.78 -20.12 -9.33
N LYS A 51 -10.98 -19.40 -8.21
CA LYS A 51 -12.20 -18.62 -7.97
C LYS A 51 -12.03 -17.55 -6.89
N HIS A 52 -12.73 -16.45 -7.07
CA HIS A 52 -12.93 -15.42 -6.05
C HIS A 52 -14.38 -15.49 -5.60
N LEU A 53 -14.62 -15.48 -4.29
CA LEU A 53 -15.94 -15.46 -3.68
C LEU A 53 -16.02 -14.23 -2.78
N SER A 54 -17.07 -13.44 -2.95
CA SER A 54 -17.36 -12.34 -2.02
C SER A 54 -18.74 -12.53 -1.43
N SER A 55 -18.85 -12.28 -0.14
CA SER A 55 -20.11 -12.09 0.55
C SER A 55 -20.23 -10.64 0.98
N TRP A 56 -21.42 -10.08 0.82
CA TRP A 56 -21.73 -8.74 1.29
C TRP A 56 -23.15 -8.69 1.83
N VAL A 57 -23.47 -7.58 2.47
CA VAL A 57 -24.79 -7.33 3.01
C VAL A 57 -25.42 -6.11 2.32
N ASP A 58 -26.66 -6.22 1.87
CA ASP A 58 -27.38 -5.06 1.31
C ASP A 58 -28.90 -5.10 1.51
N GLY A 59 -29.55 -3.98 1.14
CA GLY A 59 -30.97 -3.74 1.36
C GLY A 59 -31.88 -4.06 0.18
N ARG A 60 -31.49 -4.90 -0.79
CA ARG A 60 -32.31 -5.11 -2.01
C ARG A 60 -33.65 -5.81 -1.77
N VAL A 61 -33.82 -6.46 -0.61
CA VAL A 61 -35.05 -7.18 -0.24
C VAL A 61 -35.81 -6.39 0.82
N ALA A 62 -37.03 -5.98 0.48
CA ALA A 62 -37.94 -5.33 1.41
C ALA A 62 -38.85 -6.35 2.10
N ILE A 63 -38.95 -6.30 3.43
CA ILE A 63 -39.96 -7.02 4.21
C ILE A 63 -40.85 -5.98 4.89
N GLY A 64 -42.15 -5.99 4.58
CA GLY A 64 -43.11 -5.03 5.14
C GLY A 64 -42.87 -3.57 4.72
N GLY A 65 -42.18 -3.34 3.60
CA GLY A 65 -41.82 -2.00 3.11
C GLY A 65 -40.50 -1.45 3.65
N THR A 66 -39.85 -2.16 4.57
CA THR A 66 -38.53 -1.82 5.11
C THR A 66 -37.45 -2.67 4.44
N GLN A 67 -36.40 -2.04 3.92
CA GLN A 67 -35.24 -2.74 3.34
C GLN A 67 -34.50 -3.49 4.44
N GLN A 68 -34.37 -4.82 4.33
CA GLN A 68 -33.75 -5.64 5.37
C GLN A 68 -32.26 -5.82 5.13
N GLN A 69 -31.53 -6.14 6.20
CA GLN A 69 -30.11 -6.44 6.13
C GLN A 69 -29.89 -7.91 5.73
N ASP A 70 -29.90 -8.19 4.42
CA ASP A 70 -29.76 -9.55 3.90
C ASP A 70 -28.34 -9.81 3.37
N ALA A 71 -27.86 -11.05 3.56
CA ALA A 71 -26.54 -11.49 3.09
C ALA A 71 -26.62 -12.08 1.68
N PHE A 72 -25.74 -11.60 0.80
CA PHE A 72 -25.61 -12.04 -0.59
C PHE A 72 -24.19 -12.54 -0.86
N THR A 73 -24.05 -13.39 -1.88
CA THR A 73 -22.77 -13.91 -2.31
C THR A 73 -22.66 -13.94 -3.82
N ASP A 74 -21.49 -13.64 -4.35
CA ASP A 74 -21.16 -13.81 -5.77
C ASP A 74 -19.80 -14.47 -5.95
N ARG A 75 -19.63 -15.15 -7.09
CA ARG A 75 -18.44 -15.91 -7.44
C ARG A 75 -17.97 -15.57 -8.85
N GLU A 76 -16.71 -15.18 -8.95
CA GLU A 76 -16.00 -15.05 -10.22
C GLU A 76 -15.02 -16.22 -10.40
N LEU A 77 -14.96 -16.80 -11.60
CA LEU A 77 -13.94 -17.80 -11.94
C LEU A 77 -12.62 -17.11 -12.30
N ALA A 78 -11.50 -17.62 -11.81
CA ALA A 78 -10.17 -17.16 -12.21
C ALA A 78 -9.65 -18.05 -13.34
N GLY A 79 -9.58 -17.53 -14.56
CA GLY A 79 -9.07 -18.23 -15.74
C GLY A 79 -8.87 -17.29 -16.93
N PRO A 80 -8.10 -17.70 -17.97
CA PRO A 80 -7.90 -16.88 -19.16
C PRO A 80 -9.25 -16.61 -19.85
N SER A 81 -9.57 -15.34 -20.01
CA SER A 81 -10.80 -14.87 -20.65
C SER A 81 -10.90 -15.38 -22.09
N PRO A 82 -12.05 -15.91 -22.56
CA PRO A 82 -12.25 -16.27 -23.95
C PRO A 82 -12.27 -15.03 -24.84
N THR A 83 -11.51 -15.09 -25.93
CA THR A 83 -11.29 -14.06 -26.93
C THR A 83 -12.59 -13.45 -27.46
N ALA A 84 -12.77 -12.13 -27.29
CA ALA A 84 -13.87 -11.39 -27.88
C ALA A 84 -13.68 -11.19 -29.40
N SER A 85 -14.76 -11.42 -30.15
CA SER A 85 -14.93 -11.21 -31.59
C SER A 85 -14.74 -9.74 -32.00
N PRO A 86 -14.23 -9.43 -33.21
CA PRO A 86 -13.92 -8.05 -33.59
C PRO A 86 -15.21 -7.23 -33.85
N ALA A 87 -15.36 -6.15 -33.09
CA ALA A 87 -16.26 -5.02 -33.37
C ALA A 87 -15.45 -3.86 -33.99
N PRO A 88 -16.06 -2.96 -34.79
CA PRO A 88 -15.33 -2.05 -35.66
C PRO A 88 -14.47 -1.06 -34.89
N THR A 89 -13.24 -0.87 -35.38
CA THR A 89 -12.18 -0.06 -34.80
C THR A 89 -12.55 1.42 -34.78
N ALA A 90 -12.71 1.99 -33.59
CA ALA A 90 -12.68 3.44 -33.42
C ALA A 90 -11.24 3.94 -33.63
N THR A 91 -11.06 4.93 -34.50
CA THR A 91 -9.78 5.62 -34.71
C THR A 91 -9.31 6.23 -33.39
N ALA A 92 -8.16 5.79 -32.89
CA ALA A 92 -7.60 6.27 -31.64
C ALA A 92 -7.09 7.71 -31.77
N THR A 93 -7.76 8.65 -31.11
CA THR A 93 -7.16 9.95 -30.78
C THR A 93 -6.08 9.71 -29.73
N ALA A 94 -4.91 10.34 -29.86
CA ALA A 94 -3.80 10.19 -28.94
C ALA A 94 -4.24 10.51 -27.49
N SER A 95 -4.31 9.46 -26.67
CA SER A 95 -4.47 9.58 -25.22
C SER A 95 -3.17 10.16 -24.64
N PRO A 96 -3.22 11.10 -23.68
CA PRO A 96 -1.99 11.55 -23.01
C PRO A 96 -1.31 10.34 -22.36
N THR A 97 -0.03 10.15 -22.67
CA THR A 97 0.80 9.14 -22.01
C THR A 97 0.70 9.34 -20.51
N PRO A 98 0.27 8.34 -19.71
CA PRO A 98 0.25 8.48 -18.27
C PRO A 98 1.67 8.77 -17.81
N THR A 99 1.90 9.97 -17.28
CA THR A 99 3.15 10.29 -16.60
C THR A 99 3.27 9.28 -15.45
N PRO A 100 4.34 8.47 -15.40
CA PRO A 100 4.50 7.51 -14.31
C PRO A 100 4.43 8.28 -12.99
N THR A 101 3.39 8.01 -12.20
CA THR A 101 3.37 8.47 -10.81
C THR A 101 4.57 7.81 -10.14
N PRO A 102 5.49 8.56 -9.51
CA PRO A 102 6.60 7.94 -8.81
C PRO A 102 6.02 6.95 -7.81
N THR A 103 6.41 5.68 -7.92
CA THR A 103 6.12 4.67 -6.91
C THR A 103 6.53 5.28 -5.57
N PRO A 104 5.64 5.35 -4.56
CA PRO A 104 5.99 5.94 -3.29
C PRO A 104 7.21 5.20 -2.76
N THR A 105 8.36 5.88 -2.72
CA THR A 105 9.53 5.36 -2.02
C THR A 105 9.06 5.12 -0.59
N PRO A 106 9.13 3.88 -0.06
CA PRO A 106 8.81 3.63 1.33
C PRO A 106 9.80 4.42 2.17
N CYS A 107 9.43 5.62 2.60
CA CYS A 107 10.21 6.32 3.58
C CYS A 107 9.68 5.95 4.96
N VAL A 108 10.59 5.51 5.81
CA VAL A 108 10.34 5.17 7.19
C VAL A 108 10.83 6.33 8.02
N VAL A 109 9.91 7.07 8.64
CA VAL A 109 10.25 8.20 9.53
C VAL A 109 10.59 7.75 10.94
N GLY A 110 10.25 6.52 11.31
CA GLY A 110 10.40 6.02 12.67
C GLY A 110 9.67 4.70 12.90
N TYR A 111 9.52 4.34 14.17
CA TYR A 111 8.69 3.23 14.61
C TYR A 111 7.58 3.75 15.53
N MET A 112 6.39 3.18 15.40
CA MET A 112 5.33 3.31 16.39
C MET A 112 5.48 2.18 17.40
N ILE A 113 5.46 2.53 18.68
CA ILE A 113 5.57 1.59 19.80
C ILE A 113 4.19 1.35 20.38
N THR A 114 3.76 0.10 20.40
CA THR A 114 2.51 -0.32 21.03
C THR A 114 2.80 -1.36 22.11
N GLN A 115 2.25 -1.17 23.31
CA GLN A 115 2.32 -2.20 24.35
C GLN A 115 1.55 -3.45 23.91
N ILE A 116 2.17 -4.60 24.07
CA ILE A 116 1.59 -5.91 23.80
C ILE A 116 1.79 -6.83 25.00
N GLY A 117 0.99 -7.90 25.04
CA GLY A 117 1.30 -9.05 25.89
C GLY A 117 2.45 -9.88 25.30
N GLY A 118 2.86 -10.90 26.04
CA GLY A 118 3.84 -11.87 25.57
C GLY A 118 4.78 -12.30 26.69
N SER A 119 5.27 -13.52 26.58
CA SER A 119 6.34 -14.08 27.40
C SER A 119 7.50 -14.44 26.49
N ILE A 120 8.73 -14.40 27.01
CA ILE A 120 9.93 -14.84 26.30
C ILE A 120 9.76 -16.26 25.75
N VAL A 121 10.25 -16.50 24.53
CA VAL A 121 10.37 -17.83 23.94
C VAL A 121 11.82 -18.28 24.11
N PRO A 122 12.12 -19.15 25.09
CA PRO A 122 13.49 -19.44 25.46
C PRO A 122 14.37 -19.82 24.27
N GLY A 123 15.51 -19.16 24.14
CA GLY A 123 16.54 -19.50 23.18
C GLY A 123 17.07 -20.91 23.42
N ALA A 124 17.19 -21.69 22.34
CA ALA A 124 17.69 -23.06 22.36
C ALA A 124 19.12 -23.17 21.83
N THR A 125 19.55 -22.23 20.98
CA THR A 125 20.89 -22.21 20.38
C THR A 125 21.72 -21.15 21.07
N ASP A 126 22.86 -21.57 21.62
CA ASP A 126 23.85 -20.67 22.20
C ASP A 126 24.61 -19.93 21.09
N THR A 127 24.78 -18.61 21.25
CA THR A 127 25.57 -17.80 20.31
C THR A 127 27.07 -17.81 20.65
N GLY A 128 27.45 -18.25 21.85
CA GLY A 128 28.81 -18.15 22.39
C GLY A 128 29.12 -16.80 23.05
N ASN A 129 28.15 -15.88 23.13
CA ASN A 129 28.30 -14.64 23.90
C ASN A 129 28.17 -14.94 25.41
N HIS A 130 29.31 -15.08 26.10
CA HIS A 130 29.39 -15.31 27.55
C HIS A 130 30.48 -14.43 28.19
N GLY A 131 30.41 -13.13 27.96
CA GLY A 131 31.44 -12.19 28.36
C GLY A 131 30.93 -10.92 29.03
N ASP A 132 31.90 -10.07 29.32
CA ASP A 132 31.75 -8.68 29.70
C ASP A 132 32.24 -7.82 28.54
N ASP A 133 31.47 -6.79 28.16
CA ASP A 133 31.80 -5.92 27.03
C ASP A 133 32.20 -6.67 25.74
N VAL A 134 31.43 -7.71 25.38
CA VAL A 134 31.65 -8.52 24.18
C VAL A 134 30.52 -8.39 23.18
N VAL A 135 30.86 -8.46 21.89
CA VAL A 135 29.90 -8.48 20.80
C VAL A 135 30.06 -9.75 19.97
N THR A 136 28.95 -10.40 19.65
CA THR A 136 28.93 -11.61 18.82
C THR A 136 28.13 -11.34 17.55
N ASN A 137 28.69 -11.66 16.39
CA ASN A 137 27.94 -11.64 15.14
C ASN A 137 27.13 -12.93 15.01
N ILE A 138 25.85 -12.82 14.70
CA ILE A 138 24.96 -13.95 14.45
C ILE A 138 24.29 -13.82 13.09
N ALA A 139 24.21 -14.94 12.36
CA ALA A 139 23.49 -15.01 11.09
C ALA A 139 21.97 -15.00 11.34
N LEU A 140 21.24 -14.27 10.50
CA LEU A 140 19.78 -14.29 10.51
C LEU A 140 19.26 -15.44 9.64
N PRO A 141 18.23 -16.18 10.08
CA PRO A 141 17.67 -17.30 9.32
C PRO A 141 16.84 -16.85 8.10
N PHE A 142 16.59 -15.55 7.97
CA PHE A 142 15.97 -14.85 6.85
C PHE A 142 16.49 -13.42 6.80
N SER A 143 16.34 -12.77 5.65
CA SER A 143 16.63 -11.33 5.53
C SER A 143 15.64 -10.52 6.37
N PHE A 144 16.15 -9.61 7.21
CA PHE A 144 15.34 -8.69 8.01
C PHE A 144 15.58 -7.25 7.60
N THR A 145 14.51 -6.49 7.38
CA THR A 145 14.60 -5.08 7.00
C THR A 145 14.40 -4.20 8.22
N LEU A 146 15.46 -3.49 8.63
CA LEU A 146 15.39 -2.47 9.67
C LEU A 146 15.37 -1.08 9.00
N TYR A 147 14.32 -0.31 9.26
CA TYR A 147 13.98 0.89 8.48
C TYR A 147 13.87 0.59 6.98
N ASP A 148 14.88 0.95 6.21
CA ASP A 148 14.96 0.89 4.76
C ASP A 148 16.08 -0.03 4.24
N THR A 149 16.79 -0.71 5.15
CA THR A 149 17.93 -1.56 4.79
C THR A 149 17.71 -3.00 5.24
N ALA A 150 17.95 -3.94 4.32
CA ALA A 150 17.86 -5.37 4.56
C ALA A 150 19.21 -5.94 5.04
N TYR A 151 19.15 -6.80 6.06
CA TYR A 151 20.32 -7.42 6.69
C TYR A 151 20.17 -8.94 6.76
N MET A 152 21.31 -9.64 6.69
CA MET A 152 21.41 -11.09 6.84
C MET A 152 22.15 -11.53 8.12
N ALA A 153 22.64 -10.58 8.90
CA ALA A 153 23.33 -10.81 10.16
C ALA A 153 23.09 -9.63 11.11
N VAL A 154 23.32 -9.84 12.39
CA VAL A 154 23.25 -8.80 13.42
C VAL A 154 24.36 -9.02 14.46
N ASN A 155 24.92 -7.93 14.97
CA ASN A 155 25.91 -7.95 16.04
C ASN A 155 25.19 -7.73 17.37
N VAL A 156 25.24 -8.72 18.28
CA VAL A 156 24.57 -8.65 19.58
C VAL A 156 25.60 -8.42 20.68
N SER A 157 25.38 -7.38 21.48
CA SER A 157 26.27 -6.98 22.58
C SER A 157 25.82 -7.63 23.89
N SER A 158 26.78 -8.01 24.74
CA SER A 158 26.52 -8.43 26.13
C SER A 158 25.73 -7.37 26.89
N ASN A 159 25.92 -6.10 26.53
CA ASN A 159 25.25 -4.93 27.08
C ASN A 159 23.82 -4.72 26.56
N GLY A 160 23.18 -5.72 25.93
CA GLY A 160 21.73 -5.72 25.68
C GLY A 160 21.25 -4.89 24.49
N ASN A 161 22.14 -4.64 23.52
CA ASN A 161 21.80 -4.00 22.25
C ASN A 161 22.14 -4.89 21.04
N ALA A 162 21.46 -4.63 19.92
CA ALA A 162 21.61 -5.33 18.65
C ALA A 162 21.91 -4.32 17.52
N GLN A 163 23.10 -4.41 16.94
CA GLN A 163 23.63 -3.46 15.96
C GLN A 163 23.75 -4.13 14.59
N PHE A 164 23.23 -3.50 13.55
CA PHE A 164 23.26 -4.06 12.19
C PHE A 164 24.42 -3.52 11.34
N THR A 165 25.08 -2.45 11.77
CA THR A 165 26.21 -1.84 11.04
C THR A 165 27.48 -1.65 11.88
N THR A 166 27.39 -1.81 13.19
CA THR A 166 28.50 -1.58 14.13
C THR A 166 28.66 -2.77 15.08
N MET A 167 29.77 -2.81 15.81
CA MET A 167 30.12 -3.88 16.75
C MET A 167 30.62 -3.31 18.09
N ASP A 168 29.98 -2.25 18.56
CA ASP A 168 30.41 -1.49 19.73
C ASP A 168 29.93 -2.17 21.03
N SER A 169 30.82 -2.34 22.00
CA SER A 169 30.51 -2.98 23.27
C SER A 169 30.31 -2.03 24.43
N THR A 170 30.22 -0.71 24.25
CA THR A 170 30.09 0.22 25.40
C THR A 170 28.95 -0.15 26.36
N PHE A 171 29.27 -0.19 27.65
CA PHE A 171 28.32 -0.42 28.73
C PHE A 171 27.60 0.87 29.17
N ILE A 172 28.16 2.04 28.87
CA ILE A 172 27.56 3.33 29.24
C ILE A 172 26.45 3.65 28.25
N ASN A 173 25.19 3.47 28.67
CA ASN A 173 24.03 3.83 27.88
C ASN A 173 23.78 5.34 27.87
N VAL A 174 23.17 5.82 26.80
CA VAL A 174 22.68 7.19 26.67
C VAL A 174 21.24 7.20 26.19
N CYS A 175 20.51 8.28 26.44
CA CYS A 175 19.21 8.47 25.80
C CYS A 175 19.41 8.66 24.29
N LEU A 176 18.51 8.10 23.48
CA LEU A 176 18.64 8.17 22.04
C LEU A 176 18.51 9.64 21.56
N PRO A 177 19.31 10.05 20.56
CA PRO A 177 20.15 9.19 19.74
C PRO A 177 21.51 8.86 20.37
N TRP A 178 22.00 7.63 20.16
CA TRP A 178 23.39 7.30 20.40
C TRP A 178 24.23 7.64 19.17
N HIS A 179 24.95 8.75 19.24
CA HIS A 179 25.54 9.40 18.09
C HIS A 179 26.49 8.48 17.28
N ASN A 180 26.39 8.54 15.95
CA ASN A 180 27.17 7.74 14.99
C ASN A 180 26.93 6.21 15.04
N ARG A 181 25.89 5.71 15.71
CA ARG A 181 25.52 4.27 15.72
C ARG A 181 24.26 4.05 14.91
N ASN A 182 24.45 3.79 13.63
CA ASN A 182 23.33 3.66 12.69
C ASN A 182 22.72 2.25 12.76
N TYR A 183 21.43 2.14 12.43
CA TYR A 183 20.69 0.88 12.34
C TYR A 183 20.93 -0.04 13.56
N SER A 184 20.46 0.41 14.71
CA SER A 184 20.63 -0.30 15.98
C SER A 184 19.30 -0.38 16.72
N VAL A 185 19.03 -1.56 17.29
CA VAL A 185 17.91 -1.80 18.19
C VAL A 185 18.47 -1.91 19.60
N PHE A 186 17.80 -1.29 20.56
CA PHE A 186 18.15 -1.31 21.96
C PHE A 186 17.03 -2.01 22.71
N PRO A 187 17.01 -3.36 22.76
CA PRO A 187 16.06 -4.07 23.60
C PRO A 187 16.16 -3.63 25.06
N TYR A 188 17.38 -3.58 25.60
CA TYR A 188 17.65 -3.12 26.95
C TYR A 188 19.15 -2.81 27.10
N TRP A 189 19.57 -1.61 26.72
CA TRP A 189 20.99 -1.24 26.77
C TRP A 189 21.38 -0.68 28.15
N ASP A 190 22.29 -1.38 28.82
CA ASP A 190 22.82 -1.05 30.16
C ASP A 190 24.20 -1.73 30.33
N ASP A 191 24.82 -1.58 31.50
CA ASP A 191 26.03 -2.32 31.90
C ASP A 191 25.66 -3.74 32.38
N LEU A 192 25.68 -4.67 31.42
CA LEU A 192 25.20 -6.04 31.59
C LEU A 192 26.29 -7.06 31.32
N ARG A 193 26.10 -8.22 31.95
CA ARG A 193 27.06 -9.30 31.98
C ARG A 193 26.40 -10.59 31.54
N THR A 194 27.05 -11.28 30.61
CA THR A 194 26.60 -12.58 30.09
C THR A 194 27.54 -13.72 30.47
N ASP A 195 28.66 -13.42 31.13
CA ASP A 195 29.65 -14.42 31.54
C ASP A 195 29.18 -15.33 32.68
N ASN A 196 29.66 -16.58 32.64
CA ASN A 196 29.28 -17.65 33.56
C ASN A 196 30.28 -17.83 34.71
N LEU A 197 30.71 -16.74 35.35
CA LEU A 197 31.68 -16.74 36.45
C LEU A 197 31.05 -16.97 37.84
N GLY A 198 30.00 -17.79 37.93
CA GLY A 198 29.32 -18.10 39.20
C GLY A 198 28.38 -17.00 39.71
N ARG A 199 27.84 -16.17 38.82
CA ARG A 199 26.91 -15.08 39.15
C ARG A 199 25.57 -15.61 39.65
N ALA A 200 25.15 -15.17 40.84
CA ALA A 200 23.93 -15.65 41.48
C ALA A 200 22.67 -15.50 40.59
N GLY A 201 22.51 -14.37 39.89
CA GLY A 201 21.37 -14.15 39.00
C GLY A 201 21.30 -15.13 37.82
N CYS A 202 22.46 -15.62 37.34
CA CYS A 202 22.52 -16.57 36.24
C CYS A 202 21.96 -17.95 36.61
N THR A 203 22.08 -18.35 37.88
CA THR A 203 21.57 -19.65 38.37
C THR A 203 20.06 -19.80 38.19
N GLY A 204 19.33 -18.69 38.13
CA GLY A 204 17.89 -18.70 37.91
C GLY A 204 17.47 -18.77 36.44
N TYR A 205 18.40 -18.81 35.48
CA TYR A 205 18.09 -19.01 34.06
C TYR A 205 18.04 -20.50 33.70
N PRO A 206 17.44 -20.87 32.54
CA PRO A 206 17.55 -22.24 32.03
C PRO A 206 19.01 -22.70 31.97
N ASN A 207 19.27 -23.89 32.49
CA ASN A 207 20.61 -24.49 32.68
C ASN A 207 21.54 -23.72 33.63
N GLY A 208 21.05 -22.70 34.33
CA GLY A 208 21.84 -21.88 35.24
C GLY A 208 22.87 -20.99 34.54
N LEU A 209 22.70 -20.73 33.25
CA LEU A 209 23.67 -20.01 32.42
C LEU A 209 23.16 -18.65 31.96
N CYS A 210 24.02 -17.65 32.09
CA CYS A 210 23.93 -16.42 31.34
C CYS A 210 24.51 -16.58 29.94
N GLY A 211 24.05 -15.73 29.03
CA GLY A 211 24.44 -15.76 27.63
C GLY A 211 23.43 -15.07 26.73
N ILE A 212 23.76 -14.97 25.45
CA ILE A 212 22.79 -14.62 24.40
C ILE A 212 22.43 -15.90 23.65
N PHE A 213 21.14 -16.21 23.61
CA PHE A 213 20.60 -17.43 23.00
C PHE A 213 19.60 -17.07 21.92
N THR A 214 19.46 -17.94 20.92
CA THR A 214 18.51 -17.74 19.82
C THR A 214 17.58 -18.93 19.65
N SER A 215 16.41 -18.68 19.08
CA SER A 215 15.48 -19.70 18.63
C SER A 215 14.74 -19.24 17.37
N VAL A 216 14.26 -20.20 16.57
CA VAL A 216 13.34 -19.93 15.47
C VAL A 216 11.99 -20.55 15.82
N SER A 217 10.95 -19.74 15.83
CA SER A 217 9.56 -20.19 15.96
C SER A 217 8.85 -20.11 14.61
N GLY A 218 7.84 -20.96 14.43
CA GLY A 218 7.09 -21.03 13.17
C GLY A 218 7.82 -21.74 12.04
N THR A 219 7.30 -21.61 10.83
CA THR A 219 7.83 -22.23 9.60
C THR A 219 7.83 -21.21 8.48
N ALA A 220 8.73 -21.35 7.50
CA ALA A 220 8.80 -20.44 6.38
C ALA A 220 7.46 -20.43 5.60
N PRO A 221 6.98 -19.26 5.12
CA PRO A 221 7.61 -17.94 5.15
C PRO A 221 7.22 -17.07 6.37
N ASN A 222 6.72 -17.66 7.45
CA ASN A 222 6.20 -16.96 8.64
C ASN A 222 7.03 -17.29 9.90
N ARG A 223 8.36 -17.28 9.79
CA ARG A 223 9.25 -17.53 10.94
C ARG A 223 9.37 -16.29 11.83
N VAL A 224 9.61 -16.54 13.11
CA VAL A 224 10.05 -15.53 14.08
C VAL A 224 11.43 -15.93 14.57
N PHE A 225 12.40 -15.03 14.46
CA PHE A 225 13.73 -15.22 15.03
C PHE A 225 13.81 -14.49 16.37
N ASN A 226 13.96 -15.26 17.45
CA ASN A 226 14.03 -14.73 18.80
C ASN A 226 15.51 -14.68 19.23
N ILE A 227 15.93 -13.55 19.77
CA ILE A 227 17.24 -13.32 20.35
C ILE A 227 17.02 -12.97 21.83
N GLU A 228 17.37 -13.88 22.72
CA GLU A 228 17.16 -13.77 24.16
C GLU A 228 18.47 -13.42 24.87
N TRP A 229 18.44 -12.36 25.67
CA TRP A 229 19.50 -12.06 26.64
C TRP A 229 19.14 -12.66 27.99
N ARG A 230 20.02 -13.55 28.47
CA ARG A 230 20.07 -14.04 29.84
C ARG A 230 21.25 -13.35 30.51
N ALA A 231 21.01 -12.15 31.02
CA ALA A 231 22.06 -11.30 31.55
C ALA A 231 21.80 -10.92 33.01
N VAL A 232 22.84 -10.45 33.68
CA VAL A 232 22.72 -9.79 34.99
C VAL A 232 23.39 -8.43 34.94
N TYR A 233 23.09 -7.56 35.90
CA TYR A 233 23.73 -6.25 35.99
C TYR A 233 25.17 -6.38 36.50
N SER A 234 26.09 -5.61 35.91
CA SER A 234 27.49 -5.59 36.35
C SER A 234 27.64 -5.11 37.80
N GLY A 235 26.91 -4.05 38.16
CA GLY A 235 26.89 -3.51 39.52
C GLY A 235 26.14 -4.36 40.56
N ASN A 236 25.31 -5.31 40.14
CA ASN A 236 24.63 -6.25 41.03
C ASN A 236 24.28 -7.56 40.30
N THR A 237 25.20 -8.53 40.37
CA THR A 237 25.10 -9.79 39.64
C THR A 237 24.04 -10.76 40.18
N ALA A 238 23.32 -10.40 41.25
CA ALA A 238 22.17 -11.16 41.74
C ALA A 238 20.87 -10.82 41.00
N LEU A 239 20.81 -9.64 40.36
CA LEU A 239 19.63 -9.17 39.64
C LEU A 239 19.68 -9.57 38.17
N LYS A 240 18.57 -10.09 37.67
CA LYS A 240 18.38 -10.51 36.28
C LYS A 240 18.02 -9.32 35.38
N ALA A 241 18.50 -9.35 34.14
CA ALA A 241 18.13 -8.44 33.06
C ALA A 241 17.68 -9.28 31.85
N ASN A 242 16.56 -10.01 31.99
CA ASN A 242 16.08 -10.94 30.96
C ASN A 242 15.16 -10.24 29.96
N HIS A 243 15.52 -10.29 28.69
CA HIS A 243 14.78 -9.65 27.61
C HIS A 243 15.02 -10.35 26.28
N GLU A 244 14.13 -10.11 25.31
CA GLU A 244 14.14 -10.78 24.02
C GLU A 244 13.80 -9.81 22.89
N LEU A 245 14.52 -9.90 21.79
CA LEU A 245 14.21 -9.25 20.51
C LEU A 245 13.62 -10.29 19.55
N ARG A 246 12.46 -9.99 18.95
CA ARG A 246 11.81 -10.84 17.95
C ARG A 246 11.80 -10.18 16.59
N LEU A 247 12.44 -10.80 15.62
CA LEU A 247 12.41 -10.39 14.22
C LEU A 247 11.42 -11.26 13.45
N TYR A 248 10.62 -10.66 12.56
CA TYR A 248 9.57 -11.37 11.82
C TYR A 248 9.94 -11.52 10.35
N GLU A 249 9.85 -12.75 9.83
CA GLU A 249 10.13 -13.05 8.42
C GLU A 249 9.15 -12.32 7.50
N GLY A 250 9.69 -11.70 6.44
CA GLY A 250 8.88 -10.96 5.46
C GLY A 250 8.27 -9.65 5.96
N GLN A 251 8.66 -9.19 7.16
CA GLN A 251 8.12 -7.96 7.75
C GLN A 251 9.25 -7.05 8.27
N SER A 252 9.01 -5.75 8.25
CA SER A 252 9.92 -4.74 8.81
C SER A 252 9.60 -4.36 10.27
N ARG A 253 8.75 -5.17 10.93
CA ARG A 253 8.40 -5.01 12.35
C ARG A 253 9.22 -5.96 13.23
N PHE A 254 9.41 -5.56 14.47
CA PHE A 254 10.02 -6.39 15.50
C PHE A 254 9.34 -6.14 16.84
N ASP A 255 9.50 -7.09 17.77
CA ASP A 255 9.01 -6.95 19.13
C ASP A 255 10.15 -7.00 20.13
N ILE A 256 10.02 -6.27 21.24
CA ILE A 256 10.88 -6.41 22.42
C ILE A 256 10.02 -6.97 23.54
N ILE A 257 10.43 -8.07 24.17
CA ILE A 257 9.71 -8.73 25.25
C ILE A 257 10.60 -8.75 26.50
N TYR A 258 10.07 -8.32 27.64
CA TYR A 258 10.77 -8.35 28.91
C TYR A 258 10.33 -9.53 29.77
N GLY A 259 11.31 -10.27 30.27
CA GLY A 259 11.14 -11.22 31.35
C GLY A 259 11.33 -10.53 32.71
N THR A 260 12.09 -11.15 33.60
CA THR A 260 12.49 -10.48 34.85
C THR A 260 13.62 -9.49 34.60
N VAL A 261 13.33 -8.21 34.86
CA VAL A 261 14.28 -7.09 34.78
C VAL A 261 14.35 -6.42 36.15
N GLY A 262 15.40 -6.71 36.92
CA GLY A 262 15.53 -6.38 38.34
C GLY A 262 15.58 -4.88 38.63
N ASN A 263 16.23 -4.09 37.77
CA ASN A 263 16.30 -2.63 37.92
C ASN A 263 15.17 -1.89 37.18
N GLY A 264 14.19 -2.61 36.62
CA GLY A 264 13.15 -2.00 35.78
C GLY A 264 13.78 -1.20 34.64
N ASN A 265 13.38 0.06 34.46
CA ASN A 265 13.92 0.96 33.43
C ASN A 265 14.92 1.99 33.98
N THR A 266 15.36 1.89 35.24
CA THR A 266 16.05 2.98 35.96
C THR A 266 17.41 3.40 35.41
N SER A 267 18.17 2.46 34.83
CA SER A 267 19.54 2.70 34.31
C SER A 267 19.70 2.40 32.82
N ALA A 268 18.66 1.90 32.15
CA ALA A 268 18.79 1.37 30.80
C ALA A 268 18.20 2.29 29.73
N THR A 269 18.58 2.05 28.48
CA THR A 269 17.97 2.65 27.29
C THR A 269 17.24 1.58 26.47
N ALA A 270 15.99 1.85 26.08
CA ALA A 270 15.28 1.01 25.11
C ALA A 270 14.70 1.82 23.95
N GLY A 271 14.73 1.24 22.76
CA GLY A 271 14.26 1.86 21.55
C GLY A 271 14.95 1.34 20.29
N VAL A 272 14.95 2.15 19.25
CA VAL A 272 15.53 1.83 17.94
C VAL A 272 16.00 3.10 17.25
N GLN A 273 17.08 2.99 16.48
CA GLN A 273 17.70 4.12 15.81
C GLN A 273 18.14 3.75 14.41
N LYS A 274 17.82 4.61 13.45
CA LYS A 274 18.38 4.57 12.09
C LYS A 274 19.69 5.36 12.05
N ASN A 275 19.66 6.58 12.57
CA ASN A 275 20.76 7.54 12.58
C ASN A 275 20.49 8.64 13.63
N ASP A 276 21.39 9.63 13.71
CA ASP A 276 21.36 10.70 14.70
C ASP A 276 20.10 11.58 14.69
N THR A 277 19.31 11.55 13.61
CA THR A 277 18.10 12.35 13.44
C THR A 277 16.82 11.52 13.38
N THR A 278 16.94 10.19 13.28
CA THR A 278 15.81 9.28 13.09
C THR A 278 15.94 8.13 14.07
N PHE A 279 15.18 8.23 15.16
CA PHE A 279 15.14 7.23 16.22
C PHE A 279 13.78 7.25 16.91
N THR A 280 13.50 6.19 17.66
CA THR A 280 12.30 6.05 18.48
C THR A 280 12.74 5.49 19.83
N GLN A 281 12.49 6.24 20.89
CA GLN A 281 12.86 5.87 22.25
C GLN A 281 11.63 5.41 23.04
N TYR A 282 11.77 4.30 23.75
CA TYR A 282 10.73 3.80 24.66
C TYR A 282 10.97 4.26 26.10
N PHE A 283 12.19 4.08 26.59
CA PHE A 283 12.63 4.62 27.87
C PHE A 283 14.12 4.92 27.88
N CYS A 284 14.54 5.72 28.87
CA CYS A 284 15.92 5.95 29.22
C CYS A 284 16.04 6.40 30.68
N ASN A 285 16.93 5.76 31.42
CA ASN A 285 17.35 6.19 32.76
C ASN A 285 16.16 6.55 33.68
N GLY A 286 15.17 5.67 33.75
CA GLY A 286 13.97 5.79 34.58
C GLY A 286 12.83 6.60 33.97
N THR A 287 13.04 7.26 32.83
CA THR A 287 12.01 8.03 32.11
C THR A 287 11.43 7.22 30.97
N GLY A 288 10.11 7.23 30.80
CA GLY A 288 9.40 6.53 29.72
C GLY A 288 8.59 5.34 30.22
N GLY A 289 8.36 4.36 29.34
CA GLY A 289 7.57 3.18 29.70
C GLY A 289 8.32 2.20 30.62
N ALA A 290 7.58 1.32 31.29
CA ALA A 290 8.17 0.28 32.13
C ALA A 290 8.80 -0.84 31.28
N ALA A 291 9.88 -1.44 31.78
CA ALA A 291 10.52 -2.61 31.20
C ALA A 291 9.78 -3.92 31.57
N THR A 292 8.50 -4.00 31.21
CA THR A 292 7.60 -5.11 31.53
C THR A 292 6.71 -5.47 30.36
N GLY A 293 6.33 -6.74 30.22
CA GLY A 293 5.46 -7.19 29.13
C GLY A 293 6.19 -7.15 27.78
N GLY A 294 5.49 -6.81 26.71
CA GLY A 294 6.07 -6.72 25.37
C GLY A 294 5.76 -5.39 24.68
N GLN A 295 6.55 -5.05 23.67
CA GLN A 295 6.33 -3.90 22.82
C GLN A 295 6.47 -4.30 21.35
N ALA A 296 5.49 -3.91 20.55
CA ALA A 296 5.57 -4.01 19.11
C ALA A 296 6.10 -2.71 18.52
N TYR A 297 7.16 -2.83 17.70
CA TYR A 297 7.72 -1.74 16.91
C TYR A 297 7.27 -1.94 15.47
N THR A 298 6.32 -1.13 15.05
CA THR A 298 5.79 -1.15 13.69
C THR A 298 6.29 0.07 12.92
N VAL A 299 6.67 -0.14 11.66
CA VAL A 299 7.18 0.92 10.79
C VAL A 299 6.13 2.01 10.67
N LEU A 300 6.51 3.26 10.94
CA LEU A 300 5.70 4.44 10.59
C LEU A 300 5.99 4.79 9.13
N PRO A 301 5.04 4.57 8.21
CA PRO A 301 5.20 5.03 6.84
C PRO A 301 5.18 6.56 6.82
N CYS A 302 5.93 7.15 5.91
CA CYS A 302 5.70 8.53 5.55
C CYS A 302 4.29 8.75 5.01
N GLY A 303 3.74 9.94 5.23
CA GLY A 303 2.60 10.41 4.46
C GLY A 303 2.96 10.38 2.97
N THR A 304 2.18 9.67 2.17
CA THR A 304 2.31 9.70 0.72
C THR A 304 1.76 11.04 0.21
N PRO A 305 2.43 11.72 -0.75
CA PRO A 305 1.81 12.87 -1.39
C PRO A 305 0.51 12.42 -2.06
N SER A 306 -0.58 13.12 -1.77
CA SER A 306 -1.86 12.88 -2.44
C SER A 306 -1.69 13.08 -3.94
N PRO A 307 -2.17 12.15 -4.81
CA PRO A 307 -2.09 12.34 -6.25
C PRO A 307 -2.79 13.66 -6.61
N THR A 308 -2.03 14.59 -7.21
CA THR A 308 -2.63 15.80 -7.76
C THR A 308 -3.49 15.37 -8.96
N PRO A 309 -4.80 15.69 -8.99
CA PRO A 309 -5.65 15.31 -10.10
C PRO A 309 -5.06 15.89 -11.39
N THR A 310 -4.64 15.00 -12.30
CA THR A 310 -4.20 15.40 -13.64
C THR A 310 -5.45 15.76 -14.43
N ALA A 311 -5.50 16.96 -15.01
CA ALA A 311 -6.63 17.39 -15.82
C ALA A 311 -6.82 16.42 -17.00
N THR A 312 -7.88 15.64 -16.98
CA THR A 312 -8.30 14.79 -18.10
C THR A 312 -8.82 15.69 -19.21
N ALA A 313 -8.23 15.61 -20.41
CA ALA A 313 -8.75 16.33 -21.57
C ALA A 313 -10.13 15.76 -21.95
N THR A 314 -11.18 16.56 -21.81
CA THR A 314 -12.53 16.21 -22.26
C THR A 314 -12.54 16.18 -23.79
N ALA A 315 -12.82 15.01 -24.39
CA ALA A 315 -12.98 14.89 -25.83
C ALA A 315 -14.15 15.77 -26.29
N THR A 316 -13.87 16.77 -27.12
CA THR A 316 -14.90 17.58 -27.77
C THR A 316 -15.37 16.82 -29.01
N ALA A 317 -16.65 16.41 -29.04
CA ALA A 317 -17.23 15.76 -30.20
C ALA A 317 -17.21 16.72 -31.40
N THR A 318 -16.44 16.40 -32.44
CA THR A 318 -16.52 17.11 -33.72
C THR A 318 -17.68 16.50 -34.51
N ALA A 319 -18.71 17.29 -34.79
CA ALA A 319 -19.85 16.85 -35.60
C ALA A 319 -19.35 16.46 -37.00
N THR A 320 -19.51 15.19 -37.36
CA THR A 320 -19.29 14.74 -38.74
C THR A 320 -20.53 15.09 -39.54
N ALA A 321 -20.37 15.83 -40.64
CA ALA A 321 -21.49 16.20 -41.50
C ALA A 321 -22.10 14.96 -42.15
N THR A 322 -23.36 14.68 -41.83
CA THR A 322 -24.16 13.68 -42.54
C THR A 322 -24.45 14.19 -43.95
N MET A 323 -24.01 13.46 -44.97
CA MET A 323 -24.35 13.76 -46.37
C MET A 323 -25.85 13.53 -46.58
N THR A 324 -26.62 14.60 -46.69
CA THR A 324 -28.04 14.55 -47.08
C THR A 324 -28.12 14.24 -48.58
N ALA A 325 -28.58 13.04 -48.94
CA ALA A 325 -28.91 12.72 -50.33
C ALA A 325 -30.07 13.60 -50.79
N THR A 326 -29.82 14.51 -51.74
CA THR A 326 -30.88 15.27 -52.41
C THR A 326 -31.51 14.39 -53.47
N ALA A 327 -32.76 13.99 -53.29
CA ALA A 327 -33.54 13.31 -54.32
C ALA A 327 -33.92 14.32 -55.41
N THR A 328 -33.39 14.17 -56.61
CA THR A 328 -33.84 14.90 -57.81
C THR A 328 -35.14 14.26 -58.32
N ALA A 329 -36.28 14.92 -58.12
CA ALA A 329 -37.54 14.52 -58.75
C ALA A 329 -37.61 15.07 -60.18
N THR A 330 -37.57 14.19 -61.18
CA THR A 330 -37.85 14.54 -62.58
C THR A 330 -39.37 14.59 -62.77
N ALA A 331 -39.94 15.79 -62.93
CA ALA A 331 -41.34 15.96 -63.30
C ALA A 331 -41.52 15.68 -64.81
N THR A 332 -42.35 14.69 -65.15
CA THR A 332 -42.77 14.42 -66.53
C THR A 332 -44.08 15.17 -66.77
N THR A 333 -44.10 16.19 -67.63
CA THR A 333 -45.31 16.93 -67.99
C THR A 333 -46.02 16.29 -69.17
N ALA A 334 -47.31 16.02 -68.99
CA ALA A 334 -48.21 15.50 -70.01
C ALA A 334 -48.55 16.58 -71.07
N ALA A 335 -48.62 16.19 -72.34
CA ALA A 335 -48.96 17.06 -73.45
C ALA A 335 -50.48 17.23 -73.60
N THR A 336 -50.93 18.46 -73.86
CA THR A 336 -52.30 18.85 -74.21
C THR A 336 -52.27 19.55 -75.59
N PRO A 337 -53.25 19.32 -76.49
CA PRO A 337 -53.08 19.51 -77.93
C PRO A 337 -53.12 20.97 -78.42
N THR A 338 -52.33 21.22 -79.47
CA THR A 338 -52.17 22.50 -80.17
C THR A 338 -53.29 22.74 -81.20
N ALA A 339 -53.90 23.93 -81.17
CA ALA A 339 -54.84 24.41 -82.17
C ALA A 339 -54.14 25.11 -83.34
N THR A 340 -54.57 24.81 -84.55
CA THR A 340 -54.11 25.38 -85.83
C THR A 340 -54.62 26.81 -86.01
N ALA A 341 -53.75 27.74 -86.42
CA ALA A 341 -54.13 29.09 -86.84
C ALA A 341 -53.55 29.45 -88.22
N THR A 342 -54.42 29.93 -89.09
CA THR A 342 -54.21 30.33 -90.49
C THR A 342 -53.74 31.80 -90.59
N ALA A 343 -52.93 32.12 -91.61
CA ALA A 343 -52.20 33.39 -91.78
C ALA A 343 -53.01 34.59 -92.33
N ARG A 344 -52.58 35.83 -92.01
CA ARG A 344 -52.81 37.08 -92.81
C ARG A 344 -51.90 38.24 -92.33
N PRO A 345 -51.74 39.37 -93.06
CA PRO A 345 -50.43 39.80 -93.55
C PRO A 345 -49.89 41.11 -92.92
N THR A 346 -48.62 41.32 -93.23
CA THR A 346 -47.64 42.36 -92.85
C THR A 346 -48.05 43.82 -93.09
N PRO A 347 -47.57 44.75 -92.22
CA PRO A 347 -47.23 46.11 -92.62
C PRO A 347 -45.75 46.49 -92.34
N THR A 348 -45.28 47.45 -93.15
CA THR A 348 -43.91 47.98 -93.34
C THR A 348 -43.35 48.79 -92.15
N PRO A 349 -42.00 48.99 -92.06
CA PRO A 349 -41.29 49.37 -90.83
C PRO A 349 -41.05 50.88 -90.66
N ARG A 350 -40.79 51.32 -89.41
CA ARG A 350 -40.33 52.67 -89.04
C ARG A 350 -38.95 52.62 -88.38
N SER A 351 -38.14 53.63 -88.68
CA SER A 351 -36.68 53.74 -88.48
C SER A 351 -36.20 53.97 -87.04
N VAL A 352 -35.00 53.43 -86.79
CA VAL A 352 -34.15 53.45 -85.59
C VAL A 352 -33.30 54.73 -85.50
N PRO A 353 -32.90 55.19 -84.29
CA PRO A 353 -31.74 56.06 -84.11
C PRO A 353 -30.55 55.35 -83.42
N THR A 354 -29.41 55.34 -84.11
CA THR A 354 -28.02 55.13 -83.63
C THR A 354 -27.60 56.21 -82.62
N PRO A 355 -26.73 55.96 -81.62
CA PRO A 355 -25.26 55.91 -81.80
C PRO A 355 -24.52 55.07 -80.70
N ARG A 356 -23.20 54.91 -80.53
CA ARG A 356 -21.91 55.23 -81.19
C ARG A 356 -20.87 54.31 -80.52
N TYR A 357 -19.85 53.90 -81.27
CA TYR A 357 -18.70 53.13 -80.78
C TYR A 357 -17.69 53.98 -80.00
N ARG A 358 -16.98 53.38 -79.02
CA ARG A 358 -15.71 53.90 -78.49
C ARG A 358 -14.60 52.85 -78.71
N PRO A 359 -13.46 53.22 -79.33
CA PRO A 359 -12.45 52.27 -79.80
C PRO A 359 -11.29 52.00 -78.84
N THR A 360 -10.64 50.89 -79.17
CA THR A 360 -9.41 50.19 -78.73
C THR A 360 -8.18 51.07 -78.46
N PRO A 361 -7.14 50.54 -77.78
CA PRO A 361 -5.96 50.13 -78.57
C PRO A 361 -5.25 48.82 -78.13
N ALA A 362 -4.44 48.37 -79.08
CA ALA A 362 -3.84 47.05 -79.28
C ALA A 362 -2.52 46.80 -78.50
N PRO A 363 -2.08 45.52 -78.42
CA PRO A 363 -0.83 45.12 -77.79
C PRO A 363 0.36 45.23 -78.76
N ARG A 364 1.57 45.28 -78.21
CA ARG A 364 2.83 45.06 -78.94
C ARG A 364 3.82 44.30 -78.03
N PRO A 365 4.78 43.63 -78.65
CA PRO A 365 4.98 42.18 -78.70
C PRO A 365 5.45 41.54 -77.39
#